data_AF-A0A5M9M3K2-F1
#
_entry.id   AF-A0A5M9M3K2-F1
#
_cell.length_a   1.000
_cell.length_b   1.000
_cell.length_c   1.000
_cell.angle_alpha   90.00
_cell.angle_beta   90.00
_cell.angle_gamma   90.00
#
_symmetry.space_group_name_H-M   'P 1'
#
loop_
_entity.id
_entity.type
_entity.pdbx_description
1 polymer ?
#
loop_
_entity_poly.entity_id
_entity_poly.type
_entity_poly.pdbx_seq_one_letter_code
_entity_poly.pdbx_strand_id
1 'polypeptide(L)'
;MTSLTNDDYAIAWICALPLEMAAARVMLDRIHNPLPKLPTDPNAYVLGELNGHYIVVACLPTGVYGTISAATVVSHVVSTFPRIQFGLMVGIGGGVPSTSNDIRLGDVVISKPDGKYSGVYI
;
A
#
# COMPACT_ATOMS: atom_id res chain seq x y z
N MET A 1 -17.88 3.17 -22.17
CA MET A 1 -16.89 3.12 -21.08
C MET A 1 -17.12 1.81 -20.35
N THR A 2 -16.11 0.96 -20.24
CA THR A 2 -16.20 -0.29 -19.48
C THR A 2 -16.34 0.05 -17.99
N SER A 3 -17.31 -0.55 -17.32
CA SER A 3 -17.48 -0.38 -15.87
C SER A 3 -16.40 -1.18 -15.16
N LEU A 4 -15.64 -0.52 -14.29
CA LEU A 4 -14.66 -1.20 -13.44
C LEU A 4 -15.34 -1.97 -12.31
N THR A 5 -14.69 -3.03 -11.88
CA THR A 5 -15.08 -3.95 -10.81
C THR A 5 -13.88 -4.23 -9.90
N ASN A 6 -14.11 -4.87 -8.77
CA ASN A 6 -13.03 -5.18 -7.83
C ASN A 6 -12.00 -6.16 -8.43
N ASP A 7 -12.39 -6.93 -9.45
CA ASP A 7 -11.55 -7.91 -10.13
C ASP A 7 -10.52 -7.27 -11.07
N ASP A 8 -10.69 -5.99 -11.41
CA ASP A 8 -9.79 -5.30 -12.33
C ASP A 8 -8.48 -4.86 -11.64
N TYR A 9 -8.42 -4.89 -10.31
CA TYR A 9 -7.28 -4.41 -9.53
C TYR A 9 -6.31 -5.54 -9.18
N ALA A 10 -5.02 -5.30 -9.45
CA ALA A 10 -3.97 -6.31 -9.27
C ALA A 10 -2.87 -5.90 -8.29
N ILE A 11 -2.78 -4.62 -7.93
CA ILE A 11 -1.73 -4.09 -7.06
C ILE A 11 -2.37 -3.40 -5.84
N ALA A 12 -1.93 -3.77 -4.65
CA ALA A 12 -2.26 -3.09 -3.41
C ALA A 12 -1.07 -2.24 -2.95
N TRP A 13 -1.27 -0.93 -2.80
CA TRP A 13 -0.33 0.02 -2.23
C TRP A 13 -0.79 0.35 -0.80
N ILE A 14 -0.06 -0.12 0.19
CA ILE A 14 -0.37 0.05 1.60
C ILE A 14 0.51 1.15 2.19
N CYS A 15 -0.12 2.14 2.82
CA CYS A 15 0.52 3.26 3.50
C CYS A 15 0.35 3.12 5.02
N ALA A 16 1.36 3.50 5.80
CA ALA A 16 1.26 3.56 7.26
C ALA A 16 0.58 4.86 7.72
N LEU A 17 0.84 5.96 7.02
CA LEU A 17 0.43 7.30 7.43
C LEU A 17 -0.49 7.97 6.40
N PRO A 18 -1.44 8.82 6.83
CA PRO A 18 -2.30 9.57 5.91
C PRO A 18 -1.53 10.45 4.91
N LEU A 19 -0.37 10.98 5.29
CA LEU A 19 0.47 11.78 4.40
C LEU A 19 1.06 10.93 3.26
N GLU A 20 1.44 9.69 3.54
CA GLU A 20 1.92 8.75 2.53
C GLU A 20 0.81 8.39 1.55
N MET A 21 -0.41 8.16 2.07
CA MET A 21 -1.59 7.93 1.23
C MET A 21 -1.93 9.16 0.37
N ALA A 22 -1.78 10.37 0.91
CA ALA A 22 -1.98 11.59 0.16
C ALA A 22 -0.97 11.70 -1.01
N ALA A 23 0.30 11.36 -0.76
CA ALA A 23 1.31 11.29 -1.81
C ALA A 23 0.98 10.21 -2.84
N ALA A 24 0.65 9.00 -2.41
CA ALA A 24 0.26 7.90 -3.30
C ALA A 24 -0.92 8.27 -4.20
N ARG A 25 -1.94 8.94 -3.66
CA ARG A 25 -3.10 9.42 -4.42
C ARG A 25 -2.72 10.43 -5.50
N VAL A 26 -1.76 11.32 -5.24
CA VAL A 26 -1.28 12.31 -6.20
C VAL A 26 -0.42 11.67 -7.30
N MET A 27 0.23 10.55 -7.01
CA MET A 27 1.03 9.82 -7.99
C MET A 27 0.19 9.10 -9.04
N LEU A 28 -1.09 8.80 -8.77
CA LEU A 28 -1.97 8.09 -9.72
C LEU A 28 -2.26 8.96 -10.95
N ASP A 29 -2.17 8.37 -12.14
CA ASP A 29 -2.52 9.03 -13.40
C ASP A 29 -4.02 9.32 -13.48
N ARG A 30 -4.83 8.40 -12.94
CA ARG A 30 -6.28 8.52 -12.85
C ARG A 30 -6.78 7.99 -11.53
N ILE A 31 -7.76 8.70 -10.96
CA ILE A 31 -8.53 8.23 -9.80
C ILE A 31 -9.85 7.66 -10.33
N HIS A 32 -10.17 6.45 -9.92
CA HIS A 32 -11.41 5.75 -10.24
C HIS A 32 -12.47 6.00 -9.17
N ASN A 33 -13.74 5.81 -9.56
CA ASN A 33 -14.85 5.88 -8.60
C ASN A 33 -14.72 4.77 -7.54
N PRO A 34 -15.16 5.03 -6.29
CA PRO A 34 -15.23 3.99 -5.28
C PRO A 34 -16.07 2.80 -5.74
N LEU A 35 -15.63 1.60 -5.37
CA LEU A 35 -16.35 0.36 -5.63
C LEU A 35 -16.98 -0.19 -4.34
N PRO A 36 -18.02 -1.05 -4.46
CA PRO A 36 -18.62 -1.68 -3.30
C PRO A 36 -17.61 -2.50 -2.49
N LYS A 37 -17.78 -2.47 -1.17
CA LYS A 37 -17.05 -3.32 -0.20
C LYS A 37 -18.04 -3.86 0.84
N LEU A 38 -17.66 -4.93 1.51
CA LEU A 38 -18.48 -5.47 2.60
C LEU A 38 -18.56 -4.47 3.77
N PRO A 39 -19.69 -4.39 4.49
CA PRO A 39 -19.81 -3.54 5.68
C PRO A 39 -18.79 -3.87 6.78
N THR A 40 -18.28 -5.11 6.78
CA THR A 40 -17.27 -5.61 7.71
C THR A 40 -15.85 -5.20 7.34
N ASP A 41 -15.63 -4.63 6.16
CA ASP A 41 -14.35 -4.05 5.76
C ASP A 41 -14.31 -2.59 6.22
N PRO A 42 -13.50 -2.23 7.24
CA PRO A 42 -13.45 -0.86 7.75
C PRO A 42 -12.56 0.05 6.89
N ASN A 43 -11.79 -0.49 5.94
CA ASN A 43 -10.77 0.28 5.23
C ASN A 43 -11.39 1.34 4.30
N ALA A 44 -10.69 2.45 4.16
CA ALA A 44 -10.94 3.41 3.08
C ALA A 44 -9.97 3.12 1.93
N TYR A 45 -10.50 3.07 0.71
CA TYR A 45 -9.72 2.82 -0.50
C TYR A 45 -9.72 4.03 -1.41
N VAL A 46 -8.55 4.31 -1.97
CA VAL A 46 -8.43 5.11 -3.19
C VAL A 46 -8.09 4.16 -4.32
N LEU A 47 -8.90 4.20 -5.38
CA LEU A 47 -8.74 3.34 -6.53
C LEU A 47 -8.21 4.16 -7.69
N GLY A 48 -7.31 3.61 -8.49
CA GLY A 48 -6.82 4.34 -9.65
C GLY A 48 -5.94 3.54 -10.58
N GLU A 49 -5.34 4.27 -11.50
CA GLU A 49 -4.43 3.78 -12.53
C GLU A 49 -3.06 4.47 -12.37
N LEU A 50 -1.99 3.71 -12.51
CA LEU A 50 -0.63 4.21 -12.65
C LEU A 50 0.08 3.43 -13.75
N ASN A 51 0.47 4.10 -14.82
CA ASN A 51 1.14 3.54 -15.98
C ASN A 51 0.43 2.27 -16.52
N GLY A 52 -0.89 2.32 -16.65
CA GLY A 52 -1.71 1.19 -17.12
C GLY A 52 -1.98 0.09 -16.09
N HIS A 53 -1.47 0.20 -14.86
CA HIS A 53 -1.75 -0.74 -13.77
C HIS A 53 -2.84 -0.22 -12.85
N TYR A 54 -3.79 -1.09 -12.47
CA TYR A 54 -4.87 -0.71 -11.57
C TYR A 54 -4.51 -1.01 -10.12
N ILE A 55 -4.52 0.05 -9.31
CA ILE A 55 -3.98 0.08 -7.95
C ILE A 55 -5.09 0.36 -6.94
N VAL A 56 -5.08 -0.40 -5.86
CA VAL A 56 -5.82 -0.13 -4.62
C VAL A 56 -4.86 0.50 -3.64
N VAL A 57 -5.08 1.76 -3.28
CA VAL A 57 -4.34 2.43 -2.21
C VAL A 57 -5.15 2.32 -0.92
N ALA A 58 -4.54 1.79 0.13
CA ALA A 58 -5.11 1.70 1.47
C ALA A 58 -4.14 2.29 2.51
N CYS A 59 -4.68 2.75 3.63
CA CYS A 59 -3.89 3.29 4.73
C CYS A 59 -4.25 2.60 6.04
N LEU A 60 -3.27 2.44 6.93
CA LEU A 60 -3.53 2.01 8.30
C LEU A 60 -4.43 3.02 9.03
N PRO A 61 -5.19 2.57 10.05
CA PRO A 61 -5.97 3.47 10.90
C PRO A 61 -5.09 4.56 11.51
N THR A 62 -5.63 5.77 11.63
CA THR A 62 -4.88 6.92 12.14
C THR A 62 -4.33 6.64 13.55
N GLY A 63 -3.04 6.88 13.74
CA GLY A 63 -2.35 6.65 15.01
C GLY A 63 -2.07 5.17 15.33
N VAL A 64 -2.38 4.25 14.42
CA VAL A 64 -2.08 2.83 14.54
C VAL A 64 -0.99 2.48 13.53
N TYR A 65 0.05 1.80 14.01
CA TYR A 65 1.20 1.39 13.20
C TYR A 65 1.63 -0.02 13.59
N GLY A 66 2.49 -0.60 12.74
CA GLY A 66 3.07 -1.92 12.93
C GLY A 66 2.41 -3.01 12.09
N THR A 67 3.08 -4.17 12.11
CA THR A 67 2.83 -5.30 11.22
C THR A 67 1.46 -5.94 11.37
N ILE A 68 0.90 -5.97 12.58
CA ILE A 68 -0.43 -6.54 12.84
C ILE A 68 -1.50 -5.70 12.14
N SER A 69 -1.45 -4.38 12.29
CA SER A 69 -2.45 -3.49 11.68
C SER A 69 -2.38 -3.55 10.15
N ALA A 70 -1.17 -3.56 9.59
CA ALA A 70 -1.01 -3.73 8.15
C ALA A 70 -1.51 -5.09 7.65
N ALA A 71 -1.26 -6.18 8.40
CA ALA A 71 -1.80 -7.50 8.05
C ALA A 71 -3.34 -7.50 8.04
N THR A 72 -3.99 -6.82 8.98
CA THR A 72 -5.45 -6.66 9.00
C THR A 72 -5.94 -5.87 7.79
N VAL A 73 -5.32 -4.72 7.49
CA VAL A 73 -5.67 -3.92 6.31
C VAL A 73 -5.54 -4.75 5.03
N VAL A 74 -4.40 -5.43 4.85
CA VAL A 74 -4.14 -6.27 3.68
C VAL A 74 -5.13 -7.42 3.59
N SER A 75 -5.48 -8.07 4.70
CA SER A 75 -6.47 -9.17 4.71
C SER A 75 -7.83 -8.73 4.17
N HIS A 76 -8.27 -7.52 4.52
CA HIS A 76 -9.48 -6.94 3.96
C HIS A 76 -9.31 -6.55 2.49
N VAL A 77 -8.16 -5.99 2.09
CA VAL A 77 -7.87 -5.67 0.68
C VAL A 77 -7.98 -6.93 -0.18
N VAL A 78 -7.33 -8.04 0.17
CA VAL A 78 -7.41 -9.27 -0.63
C VAL A 78 -8.80 -9.92 -0.59
N SER A 79 -9.56 -9.72 0.48
CA SER A 79 -10.95 -10.17 0.54
C SER A 79 -11.88 -9.34 -0.35
N THR A 80 -11.63 -8.03 -0.46
CA THR A 80 -12.47 -7.10 -1.23
C THR A 80 -12.06 -7.06 -2.70
N PHE A 81 -10.78 -7.24 -3.03
CA PHE A 81 -10.21 -7.23 -4.37
C PHE A 81 -9.53 -8.58 -4.66
N PRO A 82 -10.26 -9.57 -5.20
CA PRO A 82 -9.81 -10.96 -5.24
C PRO A 82 -8.70 -11.22 -6.28
N ARG A 83 -8.40 -10.24 -7.14
CA ARG A 83 -7.39 -10.34 -8.21
C ARG A 83 -6.07 -9.63 -7.87
N ILE A 84 -5.91 -9.17 -6.64
CA ILE A 84 -4.63 -8.65 -6.13
C ILE A 84 -3.56 -9.74 -6.24
N GLN A 85 -2.46 -9.40 -6.92
CA GLN A 85 -1.30 -10.25 -7.12
C GLN A 85 -0.08 -9.74 -6.35
N PHE A 86 0.02 -8.42 -6.17
CA PHE A 86 1.14 -7.78 -5.48
C PHE A 86 0.64 -6.84 -4.40
N GLY A 87 1.23 -6.94 -3.21
CA GLY A 87 1.05 -5.98 -2.12
C GLY A 87 2.38 -5.29 -1.83
N LEU A 88 2.38 -3.96 -1.84
CA LEU A 88 3.54 -3.12 -1.58
C LEU A 88 3.27 -2.27 -0.34
N MET A 89 4.10 -2.42 0.69
CA MET A 89 4.16 -1.46 1.79
C MET A 89 5.08 -0.32 1.37
N VAL A 90 4.55 0.89 1.23
CA VAL A 90 5.31 2.04 0.75
C VAL A 90 5.03 3.22 1.67
N GLY A 91 6.10 3.78 2.22
CA GLY A 91 6.04 4.87 3.19
C GLY A 91 7.42 5.45 3.45
N ILE A 92 7.47 6.39 4.37
CA ILE A 92 8.73 6.97 4.86
C ILE A 92 9.33 6.08 5.94
N GLY A 93 10.65 6.06 6.04
CA GLY A 93 11.37 5.29 7.05
C GLY A 93 12.52 6.09 7.66
N GLY A 94 12.88 5.75 8.90
CA GLY A 94 14.10 6.26 9.52
C GLY A 94 15.33 5.48 9.03
N GLY A 95 16.39 6.19 8.64
CA GLY A 95 17.67 5.59 8.29
C GLY A 95 18.57 5.36 9.51
N VAL A 96 19.38 4.28 9.47
CA VAL A 96 20.42 3.99 10.46
C VAL A 96 21.77 3.87 9.74
N PRO A 97 22.44 4.99 9.41
CA PRO A 97 23.69 4.96 8.66
C PRO A 97 24.81 4.29 9.48
N SER A 98 25.73 3.62 8.79
CA SER A 98 26.94 3.04 9.37
C SER A 98 28.12 3.18 8.42
N THR A 99 29.34 2.87 8.87
CA THR A 99 30.53 2.85 7.99
C THR A 99 30.41 1.84 6.84
N SER A 100 29.59 0.80 7.00
CA SER A 100 29.29 -0.20 5.98
C SER A 100 28.05 0.11 5.15
N ASN A 101 27.20 1.05 5.58
CA ASN A 101 25.93 1.39 4.94
C ASN A 101 25.76 2.92 4.88
N ASP A 102 26.09 3.50 3.74
CA ASP A 102 25.93 4.94 3.48
C ASP A 102 24.46 5.26 3.15
N ILE A 103 23.62 5.30 4.19
CA ILE A 103 22.19 5.66 4.09
C ILE A 103 22.04 7.16 4.32
N ARG A 104 21.43 7.86 3.37
CA ARG A 104 21.24 9.32 3.38
C ARG A 104 19.77 9.70 3.28
N LEU A 105 19.45 10.90 3.74
CA LEU A 105 18.12 11.46 3.56
C LEU A 105 17.81 11.60 2.06
N GLY A 106 16.67 11.06 1.65
CA GLY A 106 16.24 11.05 0.24
C GLY A 106 16.52 9.73 -0.48
N ASP A 107 17.26 8.81 0.13
CA ASP A 107 17.45 7.47 -0.44
C ASP A 107 16.12 6.70 -0.46
N VAL A 108 15.91 5.96 -1.55
CA VAL A 108 14.82 4.98 -1.66
C VAL A 108 15.38 3.60 -1.37
N VAL A 109 14.90 2.99 -0.30
CA VAL A 109 15.32 1.65 0.11
C VAL A 109 14.27 0.63 -0.30
N ILE A 110 14.71 -0.42 -1.00
CA ILE A 110 13.89 -1.58 -1.33
C ILE A 110 14.35 -2.71 -0.44
N SER A 111 13.44 -3.23 0.38
CA SER A 111 13.77 -4.35 1.22
C SER A 111 13.75 -5.67 0.45
N LYS A 112 14.63 -6.58 0.87
CA LYS A 112 14.68 -7.97 0.43
C LYS A 112 14.48 -8.87 1.67
N PRO A 113 13.62 -9.89 1.59
CA PRO A 113 13.54 -10.91 2.64
C PRO A 113 14.90 -11.57 2.88
N ASP A 114 15.25 -11.79 4.14
CA ASP A 114 16.46 -12.51 4.54
C ASP A 114 16.21 -13.38 5.77
N GLY A 115 16.36 -14.70 5.59
CA GLY A 115 16.07 -15.69 6.62
C GLY A 115 14.67 -15.53 7.24
N LYS A 116 14.63 -15.08 8.50
CA LYS A 116 13.39 -14.88 9.29
C LYS A 116 12.75 -13.49 9.12
N TYR A 117 13.41 -12.59 8.40
CA TYR A 117 12.93 -11.23 8.19
C TYR A 117 12.18 -11.17 6.86
N SER A 118 10.90 -10.79 6.92
CA SER A 118 10.02 -10.73 5.74
C SER A 118 10.41 -9.65 4.73
N GLY A 119 11.32 -8.74 5.12
CA GLY A 119 11.61 -7.53 4.38
C GLY A 119 10.49 -6.48 4.43
N VAL A 120 9.43 -6.71 5.20
CA VAL A 120 8.39 -5.70 5.41
C VAL A 120 8.66 -4.97 6.72
N TYR A 121 8.77 -3.65 6.65
CA TYR A 121 8.97 -2.76 7.79
C TYR A 121 7.89 -1.68 7.78
N ILE A 122 7.40 -1.32 8.98
CA ILE A 122 6.32 -0.37 9.22
C ILE A 122 6.68 0.46 10.43
#